data_AF-A0AA38C7B5-F1
#
_entry.id   AF-A0AA38C7B5-F1
#
_cell.length_a   1.000
_cell.length_b   1.000
_cell.length_c   1.000
_cell.angle_alpha   90.00
_cell.angle_beta   90.00
_cell.angle_gamma   90.00
#
_symmetry.space_group_name_H-M   'P 1'
#
loop_
_entity.id
_entity.type
_entity.pdbx_description
1 polymer ?
#
loop_
_entity_poly.entity_id
_entity_poly.type
_entity_poly.pdbx_seq_one_letter_code
_entity_poly.pdbx_strand_id
1 'polypeptide(L)'
;HAGLVNEGWQYFDIMSRDYSITPRMEHYACMVDLLGRAGQLNEAYNFIQNMPLEPDAGVWGALLGACRKFHNNIKLGKCVQIAFLS
;
A
#
# COMPACT_ATOMS: atom_id res chain seq x y z
N HIS A 1 -10.52 9.01 -10.45
CA HIS A 1 -10.90 7.75 -9.76
C HIS A 1 -10.47 7.85 -8.29
N ALA A 2 -11.05 8.80 -7.55
CA ALA A 2 -10.77 9.01 -6.13
C ALA A 2 -11.80 8.32 -5.20
N GLY A 3 -12.81 7.67 -5.78
CA GLY A 3 -13.91 7.03 -5.05
C GLY A 3 -13.90 5.51 -5.13
N LEU A 4 -12.72 4.87 -5.10
CA LEU A 4 -12.60 3.40 -4.97
C LEU A 4 -11.79 2.98 -3.74
N VAL A 5 -11.26 3.93 -2.97
CA VAL A 5 -10.47 3.61 -1.77
C VAL A 5 -11.35 2.99 -0.69
N ASN A 6 -12.55 3.55 -0.48
CA ASN A 6 -13.49 3.04 0.51
C ASN A 6 -13.94 1.62 0.15
N GLU A 7 -14.26 1.38 -1.11
CA GLU A 7 -14.61 0.07 -1.65
C GLU A 7 -13.44 -0.91 -1.52
N GLY A 8 -12.21 -0.46 -1.79
CA GLY A 8 -11.00 -1.27 -1.59
C GLY A 8 -10.85 -1.75 -0.15
N TRP A 9 -11.00 -0.85 0.83
CA TRP A 9 -11.02 -1.22 2.25
C TRP A 9 -12.14 -2.19 2.58
N GLN A 10 -13.35 -1.93 2.09
CA GLN A 10 -14.49 -2.82 2.30
C GLN A 10 -14.18 -4.23 1.80
N TYR A 11 -13.70 -4.39 0.56
CA TYR A 11 -13.37 -5.71 0.02
C TYR A 11 -12.21 -6.38 0.79
N PHE A 12 -11.20 -5.61 1.18
CA PHE A 12 -10.07 -6.11 1.96
C PHE A 12 -10.49 -6.58 3.37
N ASP A 13 -11.45 -5.92 4.00
CA ASP A 13 -11.95 -6.32 5.32
C ASP A 13 -12.90 -7.53 5.22
N ILE A 14 -13.82 -7.49 4.27
CA ILE A 14 -14.84 -8.54 4.07
C ILE A 14 -14.19 -9.88 3.72
N MET A 15 -13.06 -9.88 2.97
CA MET A 15 -12.37 -11.13 2.63
C MET A 15 -11.96 -11.91 3.89
N SER A 16 -11.48 -11.23 4.92
CA SER A 16 -11.06 -11.86 6.17
C SER A 16 -12.27 -12.13 7.07
N ARG A 17 -13.13 -11.12 7.24
CA ARG A 17 -14.24 -11.15 8.20
C ARG A 17 -15.35 -12.13 7.81
N ASP A 18 -15.77 -12.10 6.55
CA ASP A 18 -16.98 -12.79 6.10
C ASP A 18 -16.66 -14.04 5.28
N TYR A 19 -15.51 -14.06 4.59
CA TYR A 19 -15.10 -15.20 3.74
C TYR A 19 -13.94 -16.03 4.30
N SER A 20 -13.39 -15.68 5.47
CA SER A 20 -12.24 -16.39 6.09
C SER A 20 -11.02 -16.52 5.16
N ILE A 21 -10.84 -15.59 4.23
CA ILE A 21 -9.71 -15.54 3.31
C ILE A 21 -8.61 -14.71 3.95
N THR A 22 -7.49 -15.36 4.28
CA THR A 22 -6.31 -14.64 4.79
C THR A 22 -5.67 -13.80 3.67
N PRO A 23 -5.49 -12.48 3.87
CA PRO A 23 -4.81 -11.64 2.91
C PRO A 23 -3.37 -12.12 2.67
N ARG A 24 -2.98 -12.12 1.39
CA ARG A 24 -1.62 -12.45 0.93
C ARG A 24 -0.91 -11.21 0.41
N MET A 25 0.39 -11.33 0.16
CA MET A 25 1.23 -10.24 -0.35
C MET A 25 0.64 -9.50 -1.54
N GLU A 26 0.02 -10.23 -2.48
CA GLU A 26 -0.65 -9.61 -3.64
C GLU A 26 -1.78 -8.65 -3.25
N HIS A 27 -2.54 -8.99 -2.20
CA HIS A 27 -3.65 -8.16 -1.71
C HIS A 27 -3.12 -6.92 -0.98
N TYR A 28 -2.04 -7.06 -0.21
CA TYR A 28 -1.36 -5.92 0.41
C TYR A 28 -0.78 -4.97 -0.65
N ALA A 29 -0.11 -5.50 -1.67
CA ALA A 29 0.43 -4.71 -2.78
C ALA A 29 -0.69 -3.95 -3.53
N CYS A 30 -1.84 -4.60 -3.77
CA CYS A 30 -3.02 -3.94 -4.35
C CYS A 30 -3.54 -2.78 -3.49
N MET A 31 -3.63 -2.94 -2.16
CA MET A 31 -4.06 -1.87 -1.27
C MET A 31 -3.06 -0.70 -1.25
N VAL A 32 -1.76 -0.99 -1.24
CA VAL A 32 -0.71 0.04 -1.32
C VAL A 32 -0.77 0.80 -2.65
N ASP A 33 -0.93 0.10 -3.77
CA ASP A 33 -1.08 0.74 -5.09
C ASP A 33 -2.38 1.58 -5.17
N LEU A 34 -3.47 1.11 -4.57
CA LEU A 34 -4.73 1.85 -4.49
C LEU A 34 -4.58 3.16 -3.70
N LEU A 35 -4.05 3.09 -2.47
CA LEU A 35 -3.80 4.25 -1.61
C LEU A 35 -2.79 5.20 -2.26
N GLY A 36 -1.74 4.63 -2.84
CA GLY A 36 -0.71 5.35 -3.56
C GLY A 36 -1.28 6.16 -4.73
N ARG A 37 -2.10 5.55 -5.60
CA ARG A 37 -2.74 6.25 -6.74
C ARG A 37 -3.76 7.30 -6.30
N ALA A 38 -4.34 7.16 -5.11
CA ALA A 38 -5.21 8.16 -4.50
C ALA A 38 -4.45 9.36 -3.90
N GLY A 39 -3.11 9.31 -3.85
CA GLY A 39 -2.28 10.33 -3.22
C GLY A 39 -2.15 10.18 -1.70
N GLN A 40 -2.70 9.10 -1.13
CA GLN A 40 -2.70 8.78 0.29
C GLN A 40 -1.42 8.03 0.68
N LEU A 41 -0.28 8.66 0.40
CA LEU A 41 1.04 8.02 0.55
C LEU A 41 1.39 7.71 2.02
N ASN A 42 0.94 8.56 2.95
CA ASN A 42 1.15 8.34 4.38
C ASN A 42 0.31 7.16 4.87
N GLU A 43 -0.96 7.07 4.45
CA GLU A 43 -1.80 5.91 4.76
C GLU A 43 -1.24 4.63 4.15
N ALA A 44 -0.74 4.68 2.91
CA ALA A 44 -0.08 3.54 2.28
C ALA A 44 1.15 3.06 3.07
N TYR A 45 2.00 3.99 3.52
CA TYR A 45 3.17 3.65 4.34
C TYR A 45 2.76 3.06 5.70
N ASN A 46 1.81 3.69 6.40
CA ASN A 46 1.31 3.18 7.68
C ASN A 46 0.68 1.79 7.52
N PHE A 47 -0.01 1.53 6.41
CA PHE A 47 -0.57 0.23 6.12
C PHE A 47 0.52 -0.85 6.00
N ILE A 48 1.62 -0.55 5.29
CA ILE A 48 2.79 -1.45 5.19
C ILE A 48 3.39 -1.73 6.58
N GLN A 49 3.56 -0.70 7.41
CA GLN A 49 4.12 -0.86 8.76
C GLN A 49 3.25 -1.70 9.70
N ASN A 50 1.94 -1.79 9.44
CA ASN A 50 1.00 -2.58 10.24
C ASN A 50 0.72 -3.96 9.62
N MET A 51 1.46 -4.36 8.58
CA MET A 51 1.30 -5.69 8.01
C MET A 51 1.69 -6.76 9.04
N PRO A 52 0.91 -7.86 9.16
CA PRO A 52 1.27 -8.99 10.01
C PRO A 52 2.40 -9.86 9.41
N LEU A 53 2.89 -9.49 8.22
CA LEU A 53 3.89 -10.19 7.43
C LEU A 53 4.96 -9.20 6.99
N GLU A 54 6.19 -9.69 6.81
CA GLU A 54 7.28 -8.87 6.28
C GLU A 54 6.94 -8.42 4.84
N PRO A 55 6.93 -7.10 4.55
CA PRO A 55 6.62 -6.60 3.23
C PRO A 55 7.72 -6.93 2.22
N ASP A 56 7.33 -7.38 1.03
CA ASP A 56 8.25 -7.77 -0.02
C ASP A 56 8.54 -6.62 -1.01
N ALA A 57 9.42 -6.89 -1.96
CA ALA A 57 9.78 -5.94 -3.02
C ALA A 57 8.56 -5.49 -3.86
N GLY A 58 7.51 -6.31 -3.97
CA GLY A 58 6.29 -5.95 -4.69
C GLY A 58 5.52 -4.85 -3.96
N VAL A 59 5.34 -5.01 -2.65
CA VAL A 59 4.65 -4.03 -1.79
C VAL A 59 5.40 -2.70 -1.76
N TRP A 60 6.72 -2.73 -1.54
CA TRP A 60 7.51 -1.51 -1.55
C TRP A 60 7.61 -0.86 -2.93
N GLY A 61 7.64 -1.67 -3.99
CA GLY A 61 7.65 -1.21 -5.38
C GLY A 61 6.37 -0.44 -5.74
N ALA A 62 5.22 -0.90 -5.25
CA ALA A 62 3.95 -0.20 -5.41
C ALA A 62 3.98 1.20 -4.78
N LEU A 63 4.47 1.31 -3.54
CA LEU A 63 4.59 2.60 -2.85
C LEU A 63 5.60 3.52 -3.54
N LEU A 64 6.74 3.00 -3.99
CA LEU A 64 7.75 3.77 -4.72
C LEU A 64 7.18 4.33 -6.03
N GLY A 65 6.46 3.50 -6.80
CA GLY A 65 5.79 3.91 -8.03
C GLY A 65 4.78 5.03 -7.79
N ALA A 66 4.02 4.94 -6.70
CA ALA A 66 3.10 6.00 -6.29
C ALA A 66 3.84 7.29 -5.90
N CYS A 67 4.87 7.23 -5.06
CA CYS A 67 5.68 8.38 -4.65
C CYS A 67 6.29 9.13 -5.85
N ARG A 68 6.71 8.41 -6.90
CA ARG A 68 7.30 9.02 -8.11
C ARG A 68 6.30 9.85 -8.90
N LYS A 69 5.01 9.52 -8.82
CA LYS A 69 3.91 10.23 -9.49
C LYS A 69 3.54 11.54 -8.79
N PHE A 70 3.74 11.61 -7.47
CA PHE A 70 3.48 12.81 -6.67
C PHE A 70 4.81 13.53 -6.38
N HIS A 71 5.25 14.37 -7.32
CA HIS A 71 6.50 15.15 -7.28
C HIS A 71 6.75 15.94 -5.97
N ASN A 72 5.73 16.15 -5.13
CA ASN A 72 5.82 16.90 -3.88
C ASN A 72 6.27 16.10 -2.64
N ASN A 73 6.42 14.77 -2.72
CA ASN A 73 6.74 13.94 -1.54
C ASN A 73 8.12 13.26 -1.61
N ILE A 74 9.13 14.04 -2.02
CA ILE A 74 10.55 13.61 -2.15
C ILE A 74 11.08 12.95 -0.87
N LYS A 75 10.61 13.37 0.31
CA LYS A 75 11.01 12.75 1.60
C LYS A 75 10.54 11.30 1.71
N LEU A 76 9.27 11.02 1.41
CA LEU A 76 8.72 9.67 1.49
C LEU A 76 9.36 8.75 0.43
N GLY A 77 9.56 9.27 -0.78
CA GLY A 77 10.26 8.53 -1.85
C GLY A 77 11.67 8.11 -1.46
N LYS A 78 12.43 8.95 -0.75
CA LYS A 78 13.75 8.62 -0.21
C LYS A 78 13.70 7.59 0.92
N CYS A 79 12.73 7.70 1.83
CA CYS A 79 12.55 6.70 2.90
C CYS A 79 12.22 5.31 2.35
N VAL A 80 11.34 5.23 1.35
CA VAL A 80 10.99 3.97 0.68
C VAL A 80 12.20 3.40 -0.06
N GLN A 81 13.00 4.25 -0.72
CA GLN A 81 14.23 3.81 -1.38
C GLN A 81 15.24 3.21 -0.38
N ILE A 82 15.35 3.76 0.82
CA ILE A 82 16.23 3.21 1.88
C ILE A 82 15.68 1.88 2.41
N ALA A 83 14.36 1.79 2.64
CA ALA A 83 13.70 0.56 3.06
C ALA A 83 13.80 -0.57 2.02
N PHE A 84 13.85 -0.24 0.72
CA PHE A 84 14.03 -1.22 -0.36
C PHE A 84 15.45 -1.82 -0.42
N LEU A 85 16.44 -1.19 0.21
CA LEU A 85 17.85 -1.56 0.15
C LEU A 85 18.38 -2.16 1.46
N SER A 86 17.53 -2.28 2.48
CA SER A 86 17.85 -2.83 3.80
C SER A 86 17.26 -4.22 3.93
#